data_AF-A0A1C5BE39-F1
#
_entry.id   AF-A0A1C5BE39-F1
#
_cell.length_a   1.000
_cell.length_b   1.000
_cell.length_c   1.000
_cell.angle_alpha   90.00
_cell.angle_beta   90.00
_cell.angle_gamma   90.00
#
_symmetry.space_group_name_H-M   'P 1'
#
loop_
_entity.id
_entity.type
_entity.pdbx_description
1 polymer ?
#
loop_
_entity_poly.entity_id
_entity_poly.type
_entity_poly.pdbx_seq_one_letter_code
_entity_poly.pdbx_strand_id
1 'polypeptide(L)'
;MIDEGVKVGDVEAFATCRAVARTGLLIGGSAGGVVHEALTRLPSLPPGTTMVALVNDGGEKYMDTVFNDDWMQARGLLDPDAEREIDELLTMLRRNR
;
A
#
# COMPACT_ATOMS: atom_id res chain seq x y z
N MET A 1 22.86 -3.47 9.46
CA MET A 1 22.61 -4.88 9.11
C MET A 1 21.14 -4.99 8.69
N ILE A 2 20.81 -5.83 7.72
CA ILE A 2 19.44 -6.08 7.24
C ILE A 2 19.16 -7.57 7.45
N ASP A 3 18.05 -7.93 8.08
CA ASP A 3 17.71 -9.32 8.41
C ASP A 3 16.92 -10.02 7.28
N GLU A 4 16.09 -9.29 6.55
CA GLU A 4 15.21 -9.82 5.52
C GLU A 4 15.05 -8.85 4.34
N GLY A 5 14.84 -9.41 3.15
CA GLY A 5 14.44 -8.67 1.96
C GLY A 5 13.22 -9.30 1.33
N VAL A 6 12.16 -8.50 1.15
CA VAL A 6 10.88 -8.92 0.55
C VAL A 6 10.70 -8.24 -0.79
N LYS A 7 10.04 -8.92 -1.73
CA LYS A 7 9.60 -8.35 -3.00
C LYS A 7 8.10 -8.14 -2.97
N VAL A 8 7.67 -6.94 -3.32
CA VAL A 8 6.27 -6.60 -3.54
C VAL A 8 6.13 -6.25 -5.02
N GLY A 9 5.08 -6.76 -5.67
CA GLY A 9 4.81 -6.47 -7.06
C GLY A 9 4.18 -5.09 -7.26
N ASP A 10 4.18 -4.63 -8.51
CA ASP A 10 3.66 -3.30 -8.86
C ASP A 10 2.15 -3.21 -8.62
N VAL A 11 1.40 -4.29 -8.88
CA VAL A 11 -0.05 -4.33 -8.63
C VAL A 11 -0.34 -4.13 -7.14
N GLU A 12 0.31 -4.89 -6.27
CA GLU A 12 0.12 -4.79 -4.82
C GLU A 12 0.54 -3.42 -4.29
N ALA A 13 1.68 -2.89 -4.75
CA ALA A 13 2.18 -1.59 -4.34
C ALA A 13 1.24 -0.45 -4.78
N PHE A 14 0.76 -0.46 -6.02
CA PHE A 14 -0.08 0.61 -6.55
C PHE A 14 -1.53 0.51 -6.06
N ALA A 15 -2.07 -0.70 -5.92
CA ALA A 15 -3.34 -0.92 -5.23
C ALA A 15 -3.30 -0.34 -3.81
N THR A 16 -2.18 -0.56 -3.10
CA THR A 16 -1.96 0.01 -1.76
C THR A 16 -1.91 1.54 -1.79
N CYS A 17 -1.21 2.15 -2.76
CA CYS A 17 -1.20 3.61 -2.90
C CYS A 17 -2.62 4.18 -3.06
N ARG A 18 -3.43 3.54 -3.91
CA ARG A 18 -4.79 3.98 -4.24
C ARG A 18 -5.77 3.76 -3.08
N ALA A 19 -5.65 2.66 -2.36
CA ALA A 19 -6.40 2.40 -1.13
C ALA A 19 -6.06 3.41 -0.01
N VAL A 20 -4.78 3.66 0.22
CA VAL A 20 -4.33 4.64 1.21
C VAL A 20 -4.77 6.07 0.85
N ALA A 21 -4.82 6.42 -0.44
CA ALA A 21 -5.33 7.71 -0.90
C ALA A 21 -6.78 7.98 -0.48
N ARG A 22 -7.63 6.94 -0.41
CA ARG A 22 -9.01 7.06 0.10
C ARG A 22 -9.08 7.44 1.58
N THR A 23 -7.97 7.29 2.32
CA THR A 23 -7.86 7.73 3.71
C THR A 23 -7.40 9.18 3.85
N GLY A 24 -7.11 9.88 2.74
CA GLY A 24 -6.64 11.26 2.72
C GLY A 24 -5.11 11.41 2.66
N LEU A 25 -4.37 10.32 2.46
CA LEU A 25 -2.91 10.34 2.35
C LEU A 25 -2.46 9.83 0.97
N LEU A 26 -1.81 10.69 0.20
CA LEU A 26 -1.20 10.33 -1.08
C LEU A 26 0.25 9.92 -0.86
N ILE A 27 0.61 8.69 -1.25
CA ILE A 27 1.97 8.14 -1.14
C ILE A 27 2.52 7.75 -2.52
N GLY A 28 3.84 7.79 -2.67
CA GLY A 28 4.51 7.33 -3.88
C GLY A 28 4.51 5.81 -4.06
N GLY A 29 4.77 5.36 -5.29
CA GLY A 29 4.68 3.94 -5.68
C GLY A 29 5.55 3.01 -4.82
N SER A 30 6.80 3.39 -4.54
CA SER A 30 7.69 2.60 -3.67
C SER A 30 7.19 2.53 -2.22
N ALA A 31 6.65 3.63 -1.71
CA ALA A 31 6.04 3.67 -0.39
C ALA A 31 4.80 2.75 -0.34
N GLY A 32 4.06 2.63 -1.44
CA GLY A 32 3.00 1.64 -1.61
C GLY A 32 3.46 0.22 -1.29
N GLY A 33 4.61 -0.20 -1.84
CA GLY A 33 5.18 -1.52 -1.56
C GLY A 33 5.59 -1.70 -0.08
N VAL A 34 6.19 -0.68 0.53
CA VAL A 34 6.55 -0.71 1.96
C VAL A 34 5.30 -0.81 2.84
N VAL A 35 4.26 -0.03 2.55
CA VAL A 35 3.00 -0.03 3.30
C VAL A 35 2.26 -1.34 3.08
N HIS A 36 2.28 -1.91 1.87
CA HIS A 36 1.68 -3.21 1.58
C HIS A 36 2.25 -4.29 2.49
N GLU A 37 3.58 -4.48 2.47
CA GLU A 37 4.25 -5.48 3.29
C GLU A 37 3.99 -5.22 4.78
N ALA A 38 3.97 -3.96 5.20
CA ALA A 38 3.68 -3.60 6.58
C ALA A 38 2.26 -4.04 7.01
N LEU A 39 1.24 -3.73 6.20
CA LEU A 39 -0.15 -4.08 6.49
C LEU A 39 -0.38 -5.60 6.45
N THR A 40 0.24 -6.30 5.51
CA THR A 40 0.11 -7.76 5.36
C THR A 40 0.82 -8.51 6.48
N ARG A 41 1.98 -8.02 6.95
CA ARG A 41 2.77 -8.67 7.99
C ARG A 41 2.28 -8.39 9.40
N LEU A 42 1.76 -7.19 9.67
CA LEU A 42 1.38 -6.77 11.03
C LEU A 42 0.44 -7.75 11.75
N PRO A 43 -0.58 -8.36 11.13
CA PRO A 43 -1.46 -9.35 11.78
C PRO A 43 -0.75 -10.61 12.29
N SER A 44 0.43 -10.94 11.74
CA SER A 44 1.22 -12.09 12.17
C SER A 44 2.12 -11.83 13.39
N LEU A 45 2.27 -10.56 13.78
CA LEU A 45 3.14 -10.15 14.88
C LEU A 45 2.40 -10.17 16.23
N PRO A 46 3.13 -10.29 17.36
CA PRO A 46 2.52 -10.27 18.68
C PRO A 46 1.64 -9.02 18.90
N PRO A 47 0.51 -9.13 19.61
CA PRO A 47 -0.32 -7.99 19.98
C PRO A 47 0.51 -6.90 20.68
N GLY A 48 0.24 -5.64 20.34
CA GLY A 48 0.99 -4.49 20.87
C GLY A 48 2.30 -4.16 20.12
N THR A 49 2.66 -4.92 19.09
CA THR A 49 3.80 -4.58 18.22
C THR A 49 3.58 -3.24 17.52
N THR A 50 4.62 -2.39 17.53
CA THR A 50 4.65 -1.17 16.72
C THR A 50 5.49 -1.40 15.48
N MET A 51 4.89 -1.21 14.30
CA MET A 51 5.58 -1.28 13.01
C MET A 51 5.72 0.12 12.42
N VAL A 52 6.90 0.42 11.89
CA VAL A 52 7.21 1.71 11.24
C VAL A 52 7.45 1.46 9.76
N ALA A 53 6.60 2.05 8.91
CA ALA A 53 6.75 2.07 7.46
C ALA A 53 7.23 3.44 7.00
N LEU A 54 8.27 3.48 6.17
CA LEU A 54 8.83 4.73 5.66
C LEU A 54 8.14 5.12 4.35
N VAL A 55 7.60 6.34 4.30
CA VAL A 55 7.08 6.96 3.09
C VAL A 55 8.14 7.93 2.56
N ASN A 56 8.79 7.55 1.45
CA ASN A 56 9.92 8.29 0.91
C ASN A 56 9.50 9.54 0.13
N ASP A 57 8.28 9.59 -0.40
CA ASP A 57 7.73 10.74 -1.11
C ASP A 57 6.19 10.75 -1.15
N GLY A 58 5.64 11.93 -1.45
CA GLY A 58 4.21 12.15 -1.61
C GLY A 58 3.68 11.69 -2.98
N GLY A 59 2.41 11.27 -2.99
CA GLY A 59 1.74 10.72 -4.17
C GLY A 59 1.37 11.74 -5.25
N GLU A 60 1.40 13.04 -4.95
CA GLU A 60 1.02 14.13 -5.87
C GLU A 60 1.84 14.16 -7.17
N LYS A 61 3.04 13.57 -7.15
CA LYS A 61 3.91 13.47 -8.34
C LYS A 61 3.46 12.40 -9.32
N TYR A 62 2.53 11.53 -8.92
CA TYR A 62 2.09 10.35 -9.66
C TYR A 62 0.61 10.43 -10.05
N MET A 63 0.04 11.64 -10.07
CA MET A 63 -1.36 11.86 -10.46
C MET A 63 -1.65 11.39 -11.90
N ASP A 64 -0.69 11.57 -12.80
CA ASP A 64 -0.79 11.13 -14.20
C ASP A 64 -0.38 9.66 -14.42
N THR A 65 -0.03 8.94 -13.35
CA THR A 65 0.42 7.54 -13.41
C THR A 65 -0.38 6.64 -12.46
N VAL A 66 0.10 6.40 -11.24
CA VAL A 66 -0.49 5.47 -10.25
C VAL A 66 -1.95 5.83 -9.94
N PHE A 67 -2.28 7.12 -9.89
CA PHE A 67 -3.64 7.60 -9.62
C PHE A 67 -4.47 7.86 -10.89
N ASN A 68 -3.96 7.48 -12.06
CA ASN A 68 -4.67 7.57 -13.34
C ASN A 68 -5.12 6.18 -13.82
N ASP A 69 -6.43 5.98 -13.92
CA ASP A 69 -7.02 4.68 -14.24
C ASP A 69 -6.67 4.21 -15.66
N ASP A 70 -6.64 5.10 -16.64
CA ASP A 70 -6.26 4.78 -18.02
C ASP A 70 -4.80 4.33 -18.09
N TRP A 71 -3.90 5.01 -17.36
CA TRP A 71 -2.48 4.66 -17.32
C TRP A 71 -2.26 3.28 -16.69
N MET A 72 -2.99 2.99 -15.61
CA MET A 72 -2.95 1.72 -14.88
C MET A 72 -3.53 0.58 -15.73
N GLN A 73 -4.70 0.79 -16.34
CA GLN A 73 -5.37 -0.20 -17.17
C GLN A 73 -4.53 -0.55 -18.42
N ALA A 74 -3.95 0.45 -19.08
CA ALA A 74 -3.08 0.25 -20.25
C ALA A 74 -1.83 -0.59 -19.95
N ARG A 75 -1.45 -0.74 -18.67
CA ARG A 75 -0.30 -1.52 -18.21
C ARG A 75 -0.68 -2.81 -17.49
N GLY A 76 -1.97 -3.10 -17.37
CA GLY A 76 -2.45 -4.27 -16.61
C GLY A 76 -2.16 -4.18 -15.12
N LEU A 77 -2.10 -2.95 -14.57
CA LEU A 77 -1.79 -2.69 -13.16
C LEU A 77 -3.02 -2.37 -12.31
N LEU A 78 -4.17 -2.12 -12.94
CA LEU A 78 -5.41 -1.83 -12.24
C LEU A 78 -6.08 -3.13 -11.78
N ASP A 79 -6.09 -3.34 -10.46
CA ASP A 79 -6.72 -4.50 -9.83
C ASP A 79 -7.67 -4.03 -8.71
N PRO A 80 -8.99 -3.98 -8.98
CA PRO A 80 -9.98 -3.59 -7.98
C PRO A 80 -10.11 -4.55 -6.79
N ASP A 81 -9.72 -5.81 -6.94
CA ASP A 81 -9.75 -6.80 -5.86
C ASP A 81 -8.57 -6.56 -4.92
N ALA A 82 -7.36 -6.36 -5.45
CA ALA A 82 -6.19 -5.99 -4.65
C ALA A 82 -6.42 -4.68 -3.86
N GLU A 83 -7.07 -3.68 -4.48
CA GLU A 83 -7.44 -2.44 -3.78
C GLU A 83 -8.41 -2.69 -2.62
N ARG A 84 -9.35 -3.61 -2.78
CA ARG A 84 -10.36 -3.97 -1.76
C ARG A 84 -9.73 -4.69 -0.58
N GLU A 85 -8.82 -5.62 -0.84
CA GLU A 85 -8.09 -6.35 0.20
C GLU A 85 -7.34 -5.39 1.15
N ILE A 86 -6.72 -4.34 0.59
CA ILE A 86 -6.04 -3.31 1.41
C ILE A 86 -7.04 -2.49 2.22
N ASP A 87 -8.17 -2.09 1.63
CA ASP A 87 -9.22 -1.37 2.36
C ASP A 87 -9.78 -2.20 3.54
N GLU A 88 -9.94 -3.51 3.34
CA GLU A 88 -10.39 -4.44 4.38
C GLU A 88 -9.35 -4.57 5.50
N LEU A 89 -8.06 -4.71 5.17
CA LEU A 89 -6.96 -4.73 6.15
C LEU A 89 -6.90 -3.42 6.96
N LEU A 90 -6.99 -2.26 6.29
CA LEU A 90 -7.02 -0.96 6.96
C LEU A 90 -8.22 -0.83 7.89
N THR A 91 -9.40 -1.32 7.47
CA THR A 91 -10.61 -1.31 8.28
C THR A 91 -10.49 -2.21 9.50
N MET A 92 -9.96 -3.42 9.34
CA MET A 92 -9.72 -4.36 10.43
C MET A 92 -8.76 -3.77 11.48
N LEU A 93 -7.63 -3.22 11.05
CA LEU A 93 -6.61 -2.66 11.93
C LEU A 93 -7.07 -1.40 12.68
N ARG A 94 -8.02 -0.65 12.12
CA ARG A 94 -8.66 0.49 12.81
C ARG A 94 -9.63 0.05 13.91
N ARG A 95 -10.30 -1.09 13.73
CA ARG A 95 -11.28 -1.63 14.70
C ARG A 95 -10.61 -2.33 15.88
N ASN A 96 -9.41 -2.86 15.70
CA ASN A 96 -8.66 -3.57 16.74
C ASN A 96 -7.80 -2.64 17.62
N ARG A 97 -8.10 -1.33 17.64
CA ARG A 97 -7.45 -0.34 18.50
C ARG A 97 -8.28 0.00 19.72
#